data_AF-A0AA40Y1A0-F1
#
_entry.id   AF-A0AA40Y1A0-F1
#
_cell.length_a   1.000
_cell.length_b   1.000
_cell.length_c   1.000
_cell.angle_alpha   90.00
_cell.angle_beta   90.00
_cell.angle_gamma   90.00
#
_symmetry.space_group_name_H-M   'P 1'
#
loop_
_entity.id
_entity.type
_entity.pdbx_description
1 polymer ?
#
loop_
_entity_poly.entity_id
_entity_poly.type
_entity_poly.pdbx_seq_one_letter_code
_entity_poly.pdbx_strand_id
1 'polypeptide(L)'
;MNEPILLPRDIAHDARDWSDLQRAVALLEAPTLTARMANLVGTPLEFAVKALPSSVSNRIHGAVQAALTKSAQAALWSMDNTPGKGASTRWHKLAAATSGAVGGAFGFAALFIELPVSTTIMMRAVADVARSEGFDLSEFSTRQACLEVFALGGNSPRDDASETGYYLARGFTTDVMRHLSAELAGRVVTGRDLTLGVAPKEAGKLLAKMVEKVAARFGVVVTEKFAAQAVPIVGAAAGATLNTMFTDYYQDMARGHFIVRRLELKYGEDVVRTCYDRVAHGAVKIEPRLE
;
A
#
# COMPACT_ATOMS: atom_id res chain seq x y z
N MET A 1 -29.45 -18.05 -23.53
CA MET A 1 -28.12 -17.54 -23.97
C MET A 1 -28.20 -16.03 -23.86
N ASN A 2 -27.70 -15.45 -22.76
CA ASN A 2 -27.61 -14.01 -22.60
C ASN A 2 -26.19 -13.62 -23.01
N GLU A 3 -26.05 -12.90 -24.12
CA GLU A 3 -24.78 -12.25 -24.43
C GLU A 3 -24.47 -11.19 -23.36
N PRO A 4 -23.21 -11.08 -22.91
CA PRO A 4 -22.81 -10.02 -22.01
C PRO A 4 -22.94 -8.67 -22.71
N ILE A 5 -23.55 -7.69 -22.04
CA ILE A 5 -23.60 -6.30 -22.48
C ILE A 5 -22.14 -5.81 -22.60
N LEU A 6 -21.64 -5.75 -23.83
CA LEU A 6 -20.36 -5.13 -24.15
C LEU A 6 -20.53 -3.62 -23.96
N LEU A 7 -19.98 -3.10 -22.87
CA LEU A 7 -19.89 -1.65 -22.65
C LEU A 7 -19.07 -1.03 -23.80
N PRO A 8 -19.42 0.19 -24.26
CA PRO A 8 -18.64 0.88 -25.29
C PRO A 8 -17.23 1.13 -24.77
N ARG A 9 -16.24 0.38 -25.31
CA ARG A 9 -14.83 0.27 -24.88
C ARG A 9 -14.56 -0.68 -23.69
N ASP A 10 -15.02 -1.92 -23.79
CA ASP A 10 -14.56 -3.00 -22.90
C ASP A 10 -13.03 -3.19 -23.06
N ILE A 11 -12.29 -3.16 -21.94
CA ILE A 11 -10.82 -3.35 -21.87
C ILE A 11 -10.41 -4.67 -22.55
N ALA A 12 -11.32 -5.64 -22.59
CA ALA A 12 -11.18 -6.94 -23.24
C ALA A 12 -10.74 -6.88 -24.72
N HIS A 13 -10.91 -5.74 -25.42
CA HIS A 13 -10.47 -5.60 -26.81
C HIS A 13 -8.95 -5.42 -26.97
N ASP A 14 -8.24 -5.01 -25.92
CA ASP A 14 -6.77 -4.95 -25.90
C ASP A 14 -6.25 -6.11 -25.06
N ALA A 15 -5.72 -7.15 -25.72
CA ALA A 15 -5.28 -8.37 -25.05
C ALA A 15 -4.21 -8.12 -23.98
N ARG A 16 -3.37 -7.08 -24.14
CA ARG A 16 -2.34 -6.74 -23.14
C ARG A 16 -2.99 -6.11 -21.93
N ASP A 17 -3.83 -5.12 -22.12
CA ASP A 17 -4.48 -4.41 -21.02
C ASP A 17 -5.45 -5.32 -20.25
N TRP A 18 -6.14 -6.23 -20.94
CA TRP A 18 -6.94 -7.26 -20.30
C TRP A 18 -6.08 -8.20 -19.44
N SER A 19 -4.94 -8.68 -19.96
CA SER A 19 -4.02 -9.54 -19.20
C SER A 19 -3.40 -8.82 -18.00
N ASP A 20 -3.12 -7.53 -18.13
CA ASP A 20 -2.60 -6.71 -17.04
C ASP A 20 -3.68 -6.45 -15.99
N LEU A 21 -4.94 -6.22 -16.38
CA LEU A 21 -6.07 -6.13 -15.44
C LEU A 21 -6.23 -7.44 -14.65
N GLN A 22 -6.20 -8.59 -15.32
CA GLN A 22 -6.27 -9.90 -14.65
C GLN A 22 -5.12 -10.10 -13.66
N ARG A 23 -3.90 -9.72 -14.05
CA ARG A 23 -2.75 -9.73 -13.15
C ARG A 23 -2.96 -8.80 -11.96
N ALA A 24 -3.48 -7.59 -12.18
CA ALA A 24 -3.72 -6.63 -11.11
C ALA A 24 -4.75 -7.15 -10.10
N VAL A 25 -5.86 -7.73 -10.59
CA VAL A 25 -6.86 -8.38 -9.74
C VAL A 25 -6.24 -9.51 -8.92
N ALA A 26 -5.48 -10.40 -9.55
CA ALA A 26 -4.82 -11.51 -8.85
C ALA A 26 -3.83 -11.06 -7.76
N LEU A 27 -3.16 -9.91 -7.94
CA LEU A 27 -2.24 -9.35 -6.96
C LEU A 27 -2.95 -8.64 -5.81
N LEU A 28 -4.05 -7.94 -6.11
CA LEU A 28 -4.79 -7.12 -5.14
C LEU A 28 -5.78 -7.93 -4.29
N GLU A 29 -6.35 -8.99 -4.86
CA GLU A 29 -7.23 -9.94 -4.17
C GLU A 29 -6.45 -11.12 -3.56
N ALA A 30 -5.12 -11.03 -3.52
CA ALA A 30 -4.28 -12.05 -2.91
C ALA A 30 -4.43 -12.07 -1.36
N PRO A 31 -4.13 -13.20 -0.69
CA PRO A 31 -4.23 -13.29 0.76
C PRO A 31 -3.46 -12.19 1.49
N THR A 32 -4.05 -11.68 2.57
CA THR A 32 -3.48 -10.64 3.41
C THR A 32 -2.12 -11.04 3.97
N LEU A 33 -1.29 -10.05 4.31
CA LEU A 33 0.03 -10.30 4.88
C LEU A 33 -0.07 -11.07 6.21
N THR A 34 -1.09 -10.79 7.01
CA THR A 34 -1.44 -11.52 8.24
C THR A 34 -1.68 -13.00 7.95
N ALA A 35 -2.48 -13.31 6.93
CA ALA A 35 -2.75 -14.70 6.52
C ALA A 35 -1.48 -15.40 6.01
N ARG A 36 -0.64 -14.70 5.24
CA ARG A 36 0.66 -15.23 4.77
C ARG A 36 1.61 -15.55 5.93
N MET A 37 1.66 -14.68 6.95
CA MET A 37 2.48 -14.91 8.15
C MET A 37 1.92 -16.06 9.01
N ALA A 38 0.61 -16.12 9.21
CA ALA A 38 -0.03 -17.19 9.97
C ALA A 38 0.26 -18.57 9.36
N ASN A 39 0.20 -18.68 8.03
CA ASN A 39 0.55 -19.91 7.31
C ASN A 39 2.03 -20.34 7.49
N LEU A 40 2.93 -19.38 7.76
CA LEU A 40 4.35 -19.67 8.00
C LEU A 40 4.64 -20.09 9.46
N VAL A 41 4.04 -19.37 10.42
CA VAL A 41 4.35 -19.53 11.86
C VAL A 41 3.48 -20.61 12.51
N GLY A 42 2.33 -20.95 11.93
CA GLY A 42 1.44 -22.02 12.39
C GLY A 42 0.68 -21.75 13.68
N THR A 43 0.96 -20.63 14.39
CA THR A 43 0.24 -20.19 15.58
C THR A 43 -0.66 -18.98 15.25
N PRO A 44 -1.83 -18.83 15.92
CA PRO A 44 -2.68 -17.66 15.73
C PRO A 44 -1.94 -16.39 16.16
N LEU A 45 -1.65 -15.52 15.20
CA LEU A 45 -0.89 -14.29 15.43
C LEU A 45 -1.55 -13.38 16.47
N GLU A 46 -2.88 -13.45 16.57
CA GLU A 46 -3.71 -12.77 17.57
C GLU A 46 -3.28 -13.04 19.01
N PHE A 47 -2.83 -14.27 19.31
CA PHE A 47 -2.36 -14.61 20.65
C PHE A 47 -1.04 -13.90 20.96
N ALA A 48 -0.13 -13.84 19.99
CA ALA A 48 1.15 -13.13 20.14
C ALA A 48 0.95 -11.61 20.27
N VAL A 49 -0.01 -11.04 19.53
CA VAL A 49 -0.37 -9.61 19.65
C VAL A 49 -0.98 -9.32 21.03
N LYS A 50 -1.89 -10.15 21.52
CA LYS A 50 -2.50 -9.98 22.86
C LYS A 50 -1.49 -10.12 24.00
N ALA A 51 -0.42 -10.88 23.79
CA ALA A 51 0.66 -11.05 24.77
C ALA A 51 1.63 -9.85 24.83
N LEU A 52 1.59 -8.92 23.87
CA LEU A 52 2.47 -7.74 23.87
C LEU A 52 2.05 -6.74 24.96
N PRO A 53 2.98 -6.29 25.83
CA PRO A 53 2.69 -5.25 26.81
C PRO A 53 2.27 -3.94 26.13
N SER A 54 1.31 -3.22 26.72
CA SER A 54 0.80 -1.94 26.18
C SER A 54 1.90 -0.88 25.96
N SER A 55 2.94 -0.88 26.79
CA SER A 55 4.10 0.00 26.63
C SER A 55 4.90 -0.29 25.35
N VAL A 56 4.93 -1.54 24.89
CA VAL A 56 5.59 -1.93 23.63
C VAL A 56 4.74 -1.45 22.45
N SER A 57 3.43 -1.68 22.49
CA SER A 57 2.48 -1.20 21.45
C SER A 57 2.59 0.31 21.22
N ASN A 58 2.65 1.10 22.30
CA ASN A 58 2.76 2.56 22.19
C ASN A 58 4.11 3.00 21.58
N ARG A 59 5.21 2.32 21.91
CA ARG A 59 6.53 2.59 21.31
C ARG A 59 6.59 2.21 19.84
N ILE A 60 5.94 1.11 19.45
CA ILE A 60 5.81 0.70 18.05
C ILE A 60 5.11 1.79 17.25
N HIS A 61 3.98 2.32 17.74
CA HIS A 61 3.21 3.33 17.02
C HIS A 61 4.04 4.59 16.70
N GLY A 62 4.76 5.13 17.70
CA GLY A 62 5.65 6.28 17.50
C GLY A 62 6.81 5.98 16.54
N ALA A 63 7.41 4.78 16.64
CA ALA A 63 8.46 4.36 15.73
C ALA A 63 7.97 4.21 14.29
N VAL A 64 6.76 3.69 14.09
CA VAL A 64 6.10 3.53 12.79
C VAL A 64 5.83 4.88 12.12
N GLN A 65 5.27 5.83 12.86
CA GLN A 65 5.02 7.17 12.34
C GLN A 65 6.32 7.85 11.90
N ALA A 66 7.37 7.76 12.73
CA ALA A 66 8.68 8.32 12.41
C ALA A 66 9.33 7.62 11.21
N ALA A 67 9.24 6.29 11.13
CA ALA A 67 9.73 5.48 10.03
C ALA A 67 9.06 5.89 8.72
N LEU A 68 7.73 5.84 8.63
CA LEU A 68 7.01 6.20 7.40
C LEU A 68 7.27 7.63 6.96
N THR A 69 7.33 8.59 7.89
CA THR A 69 7.60 10.00 7.55
C THR A 69 8.99 10.16 6.94
N LYS A 70 10.01 9.62 7.58
CA LYS A 70 11.39 9.69 7.09
C LYS A 70 11.57 8.87 5.80
N SER A 71 10.97 7.69 5.73
CA SER A 71 11.02 6.81 4.57
C SER A 71 10.31 7.40 3.36
N ALA A 72 9.15 8.03 3.53
CA ALA A 72 8.44 8.70 2.45
C ALA A 72 9.27 9.86 1.88
N GLN A 73 9.81 10.72 2.76
CA GLN A 73 10.70 11.81 2.34
C GLN A 73 11.95 11.28 1.64
N ALA A 74 12.63 10.30 2.23
CA ALA A 74 13.85 9.74 1.66
C ALA A 74 13.57 9.03 0.33
N ALA A 75 12.62 8.11 0.29
CA ALA A 75 12.35 7.27 -0.88
C ALA A 75 11.76 8.08 -2.05
N LEU A 76 10.72 8.88 -1.82
CA LEU A 76 10.02 9.57 -2.90
C LEU A 76 10.83 10.74 -3.48
N TRP A 77 11.81 11.28 -2.73
CA TRP A 77 12.59 12.45 -3.18
C TRP A 77 14.03 12.10 -3.61
N SER A 78 14.57 10.92 -3.26
CA SER A 78 15.94 10.53 -3.62
C SER A 78 16.03 9.42 -4.68
N MET A 79 14.91 8.98 -5.24
CA MET A 79 14.92 7.93 -6.26
C MET A 79 15.16 8.52 -7.65
N ASP A 80 15.97 7.82 -8.45
CA ASP A 80 16.14 8.13 -9.87
C ASP A 80 14.80 8.02 -10.59
N ASN A 81 14.30 9.16 -11.07
CA ASN A 81 12.97 9.30 -11.64
C ASN A 81 13.04 9.29 -13.18
N THR A 82 13.29 8.11 -13.74
CA THR A 82 13.11 7.85 -15.18
C THR A 82 11.84 7.01 -15.37
N PRO A 83 10.69 7.61 -15.73
CA PRO A 83 9.44 6.88 -15.98
C PRO A 83 9.59 5.83 -17.08
N GLY A 84 8.96 4.66 -16.91
CA GLY A 84 8.99 3.55 -17.85
C GLY A 84 10.23 2.65 -17.77
N LYS A 85 11.24 2.98 -16.94
CA LYS A 85 12.35 2.07 -16.65
C LYS A 85 11.86 0.94 -15.74
N GLY A 86 12.21 -0.30 -16.09
CA GLY A 86 11.76 -1.50 -15.36
C GLY A 86 12.12 -1.48 -13.87
N ALA A 87 11.23 -2.04 -13.05
CA ALA A 87 11.42 -2.12 -11.61
C ALA A 87 12.53 -3.11 -11.22
N SER A 88 13.38 -2.72 -10.27
CA SER A 88 14.45 -3.48 -9.66
C SER A 88 13.95 -4.38 -8.52
N THR A 89 12.87 -5.13 -8.78
CA THR A 89 12.15 -5.92 -7.78
C THR A 89 13.07 -6.83 -6.95
N ARG A 90 14.01 -7.52 -7.59
CA ARG A 90 14.95 -8.45 -6.94
C ARG A 90 15.91 -7.74 -5.98
N TRP A 91 16.35 -6.54 -6.33
CA TRP A 91 17.28 -5.78 -5.48
C TRP A 91 16.61 -5.35 -4.18
N HIS A 92 15.36 -4.87 -4.25
CA HIS A 92 14.60 -4.51 -3.06
C HIS A 92 14.32 -5.72 -2.16
N LYS A 93 13.97 -6.87 -2.75
CA LYS A 93 13.78 -8.13 -1.99
C LYS A 93 15.07 -8.58 -1.31
N LEU A 94 16.21 -8.49 -2.00
CA LEU A 94 17.52 -8.83 -1.42
C LEU A 94 17.90 -7.86 -0.29
N ALA A 95 17.75 -6.55 -0.51
CA ALA A 95 18.01 -5.53 0.51
C ALA A 95 17.11 -5.70 1.74
N ALA A 96 15.85 -6.08 1.53
CA ALA A 96 14.93 -6.39 2.62
C ALA A 96 15.34 -7.68 3.35
N ALA A 97 15.71 -8.72 2.62
CA ALA A 97 16.20 -9.97 3.20
C ALA A 97 17.44 -9.73 4.06
N THR A 98 18.40 -8.94 3.58
CA THR A 98 19.63 -8.63 4.33
C THR A 98 19.34 -7.75 5.54
N SER A 99 18.51 -6.71 5.39
CA SER A 99 18.06 -5.88 6.52
C SER A 99 17.35 -6.74 7.58
N GLY A 100 16.52 -7.68 7.15
CA GLY A 100 15.81 -8.60 8.01
C GLY A 100 16.70 -9.63 8.69
N ALA A 101 17.72 -10.13 7.98
CA ALA A 101 18.70 -11.03 8.56
C ALA A 101 19.48 -10.37 9.70
N VAL A 102 19.91 -9.13 9.48
CA VAL A 102 20.60 -8.32 10.49
C VAL A 102 19.66 -8.07 11.66
N GLY A 103 18.44 -7.55 11.42
CA GLY A 103 17.47 -7.30 12.49
C GLY A 103 17.13 -8.55 13.32
N GLY A 104 16.94 -9.70 12.65
CA GLY A 104 16.65 -10.98 13.30
C GLY A 104 17.83 -11.56 14.09
N ALA A 105 19.08 -11.29 13.69
CA ALA A 105 20.27 -11.75 14.42
C ALA A 105 20.49 -10.99 15.74
N PHE A 106 20.15 -9.70 15.78
CA PHE A 106 20.30 -8.84 16.96
C PHE A 106 19.05 -8.80 17.86
N GLY A 107 17.98 -9.51 17.47
CA GLY A 107 16.78 -9.71 18.28
C GLY A 107 15.94 -8.44 18.50
N PHE A 108 15.11 -8.46 19.55
CA PHE A 108 14.09 -7.44 19.81
C PHE A 108 14.63 -5.99 19.89
N ALA A 109 15.86 -5.80 20.35
CA ALA A 109 16.48 -4.47 20.47
C ALA A 109 16.76 -3.82 19.10
N ALA A 110 17.02 -4.62 18.06
CA ALA A 110 17.29 -4.13 16.71
C ALA A 110 16.03 -3.78 15.91
N LEU A 111 14.85 -4.24 16.36
CA LEU A 111 13.58 -4.03 15.64
C LEU A 111 13.24 -2.55 15.42
N PHE A 112 13.58 -1.69 16.37
CA PHE A 112 13.31 -0.25 16.25
C PHE A 112 14.22 0.47 15.24
N ILE A 113 15.39 -0.09 14.93
CA ILE A 113 16.30 0.41 13.89
C ILE A 113 15.97 -0.22 12.54
N GLU A 114 15.58 -1.50 12.55
CA GLU A 114 15.17 -2.24 11.37
C GLU A 114 13.92 -1.64 10.72
N LEU A 115 12.98 -1.12 11.51
CA LEU A 115 11.73 -0.56 10.99
C LEU A 115 11.93 0.59 10.01
N PRO A 116 12.63 1.70 10.34
CA PRO A 116 12.90 2.76 9.38
C PRO A 116 13.64 2.30 8.12
N VAL A 117 14.56 1.34 8.26
CA VAL A 117 15.35 0.83 7.13
C VAL A 117 14.48 0.00 6.20
N SER A 118 13.79 -1.01 6.72
CA SER A 118 12.88 -1.86 5.95
C SER A 118 11.73 -1.06 5.33
N THR A 119 11.14 -0.13 6.06
CA THR A 119 10.10 0.77 5.55
C THR A 119 10.61 1.64 4.40
N THR A 120 11.86 2.11 4.47
CA THR A 120 12.47 2.86 3.36
C THR A 120 12.68 1.98 2.13
N ILE A 121 13.16 0.75 2.32
CA ILE A 121 13.35 -0.21 1.22
C ILE A 121 12.01 -0.51 0.54
N MET A 122 10.96 -0.74 1.34
CA MET A 122 9.61 -1.00 0.85
C MET A 122 9.04 0.22 0.12
N MET A 123 9.17 1.43 0.68
CA MET A 123 8.69 2.66 0.03
C MET A 123 9.40 2.89 -1.30
N ARG A 124 10.72 2.63 -1.38
CA ARG A 124 11.46 2.67 -2.64
C ARG A 124 10.97 1.61 -3.62
N ALA A 125 10.67 0.41 -3.15
CA ALA A 125 10.13 -0.65 -3.99
C ALA A 125 8.77 -0.27 -4.59
N VAL A 126 7.88 0.35 -3.81
CA VAL A 126 6.58 0.86 -4.28
C VAL A 126 6.78 1.97 -5.31
N ALA A 127 7.64 2.95 -5.02
CA ALA A 127 7.95 4.04 -5.94
C ALA A 127 8.58 3.54 -7.26
N ASP A 128 9.42 2.50 -7.18
CA ASP A 128 10.06 1.88 -8.34
C ASP A 128 9.05 1.15 -9.24
N VAL A 129 8.04 0.52 -8.63
CA VAL A 129 6.91 -0.06 -9.36
C VAL A 129 6.09 1.04 -10.05
N ALA A 130 5.71 2.10 -9.33
CA ALA A 130 4.98 3.25 -9.90
C ALA A 130 5.68 3.81 -11.14
N ARG A 131 6.98 4.05 -11.00
CA ARG A 131 7.84 4.53 -12.09
C ARG A 131 7.89 3.55 -13.26
N SER A 132 7.96 2.24 -12.98
CA SER A 132 7.99 1.21 -14.04
C SER A 132 6.68 1.11 -14.82
N GLU A 133 5.54 1.44 -14.20
CA GLU A 133 4.23 1.52 -14.86
C GLU A 133 4.04 2.85 -15.61
N GLY A 134 5.05 3.74 -15.58
CA GLY A 134 5.09 4.99 -16.35
C GLY A 134 4.72 6.25 -15.56
N PHE A 135 4.50 6.15 -14.25
CA PHE A 135 4.12 7.30 -13.44
C PHE A 135 5.34 8.14 -13.04
N ASP A 136 5.18 9.46 -13.07
CA ASP A 136 6.22 10.42 -12.67
C ASP A 136 6.18 10.66 -11.15
N LEU A 137 7.28 10.33 -10.45
CA LEU A 137 7.41 10.51 -8.99
C LEU A 137 7.55 11.98 -8.56
N SER A 138 7.70 12.92 -9.49
CA SER A 138 7.67 14.35 -9.20
C SER A 138 6.25 14.86 -8.97
N GLU A 139 5.26 14.17 -9.54
CA GLU A 139 3.85 14.50 -9.39
C GLU A 139 3.36 14.18 -7.98
N PHE A 140 2.58 15.13 -7.42
CA PHE A 140 1.95 14.94 -6.13
C PHE A 140 0.99 13.75 -6.12
N SER A 141 0.22 13.58 -7.20
CA SER A 141 -0.73 12.48 -7.40
C SER A 141 -0.07 11.10 -7.32
N THR A 142 1.11 10.94 -7.93
CA THR A 142 1.89 9.69 -7.87
C THR A 142 2.47 9.45 -6.49
N ARG A 143 3.02 10.48 -5.84
CA ARG A 143 3.53 10.37 -4.46
C ARG A 143 2.43 9.98 -3.48
N GLN A 144 1.25 10.56 -3.64
CA GLN A 144 0.05 10.18 -2.88
C GLN A 144 -0.30 8.72 -3.14
N ALA A 145 -0.37 8.28 -4.40
CA ALA A 145 -0.66 6.89 -4.75
C ALA A 145 0.34 5.90 -4.13
N CYS A 146 1.63 6.24 -4.09
CA CYS A 146 2.63 5.43 -3.39
C CYS A 146 2.33 5.29 -1.89
N LEU A 147 1.83 6.35 -1.24
CA LEU A 147 1.41 6.29 0.16
C LEU A 147 0.10 5.51 0.34
N GLU A 148 -0.83 5.62 -0.62
CA GLU A 148 -2.10 4.87 -0.62
C GLU A 148 -1.85 3.36 -0.58
N VAL A 149 -0.83 2.85 -1.28
CA VAL A 149 -0.43 1.43 -1.24
C VAL A 149 -0.17 0.94 0.20
N PHE A 150 0.37 1.80 1.08
CA PHE A 150 0.59 1.46 2.49
C PHE A 150 -0.71 1.48 3.33
N ALA A 151 -1.73 2.21 2.89
CA ALA A 151 -3.05 2.21 3.52
C ALA A 151 -3.89 1.00 3.09
N LEU A 152 -3.73 0.55 1.84
CA LEU A 152 -4.41 -0.63 1.30
C LEU A 152 -4.02 -1.92 2.04
N GLY A 153 -2.81 -1.95 2.62
CA GLY A 153 -2.27 -3.15 3.29
C GLY A 153 -2.71 -3.36 4.75
N GLY A 154 -3.47 -2.44 5.35
CA GLY A 154 -3.83 -2.50 6.77
C GLY A 154 -5.22 -3.07 7.03
N ASN A 155 -5.29 -4.28 7.60
CA ASN A 155 -6.50 -4.79 8.26
C ASN A 155 -6.77 -3.98 9.54
N SER A 156 -8.03 -3.63 9.80
CA SER A 156 -8.46 -3.15 11.11
C SER A 156 -9.09 -4.33 11.87
N PRO A 157 -8.77 -4.56 13.15
CA PRO A 157 -9.40 -5.61 13.98
C PRO A 157 -10.91 -5.42 14.25
N ARG A 158 -11.56 -4.47 13.58
CA ARG A 158 -13.00 -4.20 13.69
C ARG A 158 -13.82 -4.65 12.47
N ASP A 159 -13.20 -5.20 11.43
CA ASP A 159 -13.91 -5.82 10.32
C ASP A 159 -13.61 -7.33 10.27
N ASP A 160 -14.19 -8.05 11.23
CA ASP A 160 -14.49 -9.48 11.05
C ASP A 160 -15.71 -9.60 10.14
N ALA A 161 -15.49 -9.38 8.84
CA ALA A 161 -16.37 -9.80 7.75
C ALA A 161 -15.58 -9.80 6.43
N SER A 162 -14.88 -10.90 6.17
CA SER A 162 -14.45 -11.39 4.84
C SER A 162 -14.09 -10.31 3.79
N GLU A 163 -12.80 -9.98 3.71
CA GLU A 163 -12.14 -9.38 2.55
C GLU A 163 -12.64 -7.97 2.14
N THR A 164 -12.03 -6.93 2.72
CA THR A 164 -12.17 -5.57 2.20
C THR A 164 -11.53 -5.51 0.79
N GLY A 165 -12.35 -5.67 -0.25
CA GLY A 165 -11.88 -5.60 -1.64
C GLY A 165 -11.16 -4.29 -1.97
N TYR A 166 -10.28 -4.34 -2.96
CA TYR A 166 -9.38 -3.23 -3.32
C TYR A 166 -10.09 -1.87 -3.44
N TYR A 167 -11.22 -1.81 -4.15
CA TYR A 167 -11.96 -0.56 -4.38
C TYR A 167 -12.60 0.01 -3.10
N LEU A 168 -12.94 -0.83 -2.11
CA LEU A 168 -13.45 -0.37 -0.82
C LEU A 168 -12.32 0.25 0.02
N ALA A 169 -11.18 -0.43 0.10
CA ALA A 169 -10.00 0.09 0.81
C ALA A 169 -9.48 1.39 0.17
N ARG A 170 -9.49 1.45 -1.17
CA ARG A 170 -9.13 2.65 -1.92
C ARG A 170 -10.10 3.80 -1.64
N GLY A 171 -11.41 3.56 -1.71
CA GLY A 171 -12.44 4.56 -1.44
C GLY A 171 -12.31 5.20 -0.05
N PHE A 172 -12.09 4.39 0.99
CA PHE A 172 -11.83 4.89 2.34
C PHE A 172 -10.60 5.82 2.37
N THR A 173 -9.52 5.42 1.70
CA THR A 173 -8.29 6.22 1.66
C THR A 173 -8.54 7.54 0.92
N THR A 174 -9.24 7.49 -0.21
CA THR A 174 -9.65 8.68 -0.97
C THR A 174 -10.52 9.62 -0.13
N ASP A 175 -11.46 9.12 0.66
CA ASP A 175 -12.31 9.93 1.54
C ASP A 175 -11.50 10.61 2.64
N VAL A 176 -10.57 9.89 3.28
CA VAL A 176 -9.62 10.49 4.23
C VAL A 176 -8.82 11.60 3.55
N MET A 177 -8.35 11.40 2.31
CA MET A 177 -7.61 12.42 1.58
C MET A 177 -8.46 13.64 1.24
N ARG A 178 -9.72 13.44 0.85
CA ARG A 178 -10.67 14.52 0.59
C ARG A 178 -10.90 15.38 1.84
N HIS A 179 -11.08 14.76 3.00
CA HIS A 179 -11.21 15.49 4.26
C HIS A 179 -9.95 16.29 4.61
N LEU A 180 -8.76 15.71 4.44
CA LEU A 180 -7.50 16.42 4.67
C LEU A 180 -7.33 17.60 3.71
N SER A 181 -7.71 17.43 2.45
CA SER A 181 -7.64 18.46 1.42
C SER A 181 -8.62 19.60 1.73
N ALA A 182 -9.84 19.28 2.16
CA ALA A 182 -10.85 20.26 2.58
C ALA A 182 -10.41 21.04 3.85
N GLU A 183 -9.79 20.38 4.82
CA GLU A 183 -9.25 21.03 6.03
C GLU A 183 -8.12 22.03 5.69
N LEU A 184 -7.29 21.71 4.69
CA LEU A 184 -6.24 22.61 4.21
C LEU A 184 -6.79 23.73 3.34
N ALA A 185 -7.73 23.44 2.42
CA ALA A 185 -8.38 24.45 1.60
C ALA A 185 -9.17 25.45 2.45
N GLY A 186 -9.84 25.00 3.51
CA GLY A 186 -10.51 25.84 4.50
C GLY A 186 -9.55 26.74 5.31
N ARG A 187 -8.24 26.44 5.33
CA ARG A 187 -7.19 27.30 5.89
C ARG A 187 -6.55 28.26 4.89
N VAL A 188 -6.85 28.13 3.59
CA VAL A 188 -6.27 28.94 2.50
C VAL A 188 -7.21 30.07 2.04
N VAL A 189 -8.45 30.13 2.53
CA VAL A 189 -9.38 31.25 2.21
C VAL A 189 -9.11 32.48 3.08
N THR A 190 -7.91 33.05 2.98
CA THR A 190 -7.66 34.47 3.32
C THR A 190 -6.67 35.05 2.32
N GLY A 191 -7.19 35.54 1.19
CA GLY A 191 -6.42 36.40 0.28
C GLY A 191 -6.28 35.89 -1.15
N ARG A 192 -7.35 36.07 -1.93
CA ARG A 192 -7.29 36.62 -3.30
C ARG A 192 -6.17 36.10 -4.23
N ASP A 193 -6.19 34.81 -4.54
CA ASP A 193 -5.82 34.30 -5.88
C ASP A 193 -6.36 32.86 -6.06
N LEU A 194 -7.34 32.69 -6.95
CA LEU A 194 -7.93 31.39 -7.28
C LEU A 194 -7.07 30.72 -8.36
N THR A 195 -5.97 30.12 -7.95
CA THR A 195 -5.29 29.10 -8.76
C THR A 195 -5.50 27.75 -8.10
N LEU A 196 -6.13 26.82 -8.84
CA LEU A 196 -6.33 25.40 -8.47
C LEU A 196 -4.98 24.66 -8.49
N GLY A 197 -4.03 25.09 -7.66
CA GLY A 197 -2.71 24.50 -7.53
C GLY A 197 -2.32 24.50 -6.07
N VAL A 198 -2.15 23.31 -5.48
CA VAL A 198 -1.58 23.18 -4.13
C VAL A 198 -0.16 23.74 -4.19
N ALA A 199 0.12 24.84 -3.48
CA ALA A 199 1.45 25.42 -3.48
C ALA A 199 2.49 24.36 -3.02
N PRO A 200 3.73 24.35 -3.52
CA PRO A 200 4.71 23.30 -3.20
C PRO A 200 4.92 23.09 -1.68
N LYS A 201 4.86 24.16 -0.89
CA LYS A 201 4.92 24.12 0.58
C LYS A 201 3.69 23.47 1.22
N GLU A 202 2.52 23.65 0.62
CA GLU A 202 1.26 23.06 1.07
C GLU A 202 1.18 21.59 0.67
N ALA A 203 1.70 21.23 -0.50
CA ALA A 203 1.80 19.86 -0.98
C ALA A 203 2.68 19.02 -0.04
N GLY A 204 3.80 19.56 0.42
CA GLY A 204 4.65 18.92 1.44
C GLY A 204 3.94 18.71 2.78
N LYS A 205 3.18 19.70 3.26
CA LYS A 205 2.39 19.60 4.50
C LYS A 205 1.25 18.59 4.38
N LEU A 206 0.58 18.58 3.23
CA LEU A 206 -0.48 17.62 2.93
C LEU A 206 0.09 16.21 2.91
N LEU A 207 1.19 15.95 2.19
CA LEU A 207 1.88 14.65 2.21
C LEU A 207 2.28 14.22 3.63
N ALA A 208 2.78 15.14 4.46
CA ALA A 208 3.12 14.81 5.85
C ALA A 208 1.89 14.34 6.64
N LYS A 209 0.77 15.07 6.56
CA LYS A 209 -0.51 14.66 7.18
C LYS A 209 -1.04 13.34 6.62
N MET A 210 -0.85 13.09 5.32
CA MET A 210 -1.21 11.81 4.69
C MET A 210 -0.40 10.68 5.30
N VAL A 211 0.92 10.86 5.45
CA VAL A 211 1.78 9.87 6.10
C VAL A 211 1.32 9.57 7.52
N GLU A 212 0.93 10.58 8.30
CA GLU A 212 0.39 10.39 9.64
C GLU A 212 -0.88 9.51 9.65
N LYS A 213 -1.80 9.72 8.70
CA LYS A 213 -3.02 8.91 8.57
C LYS A 213 -2.72 7.48 8.11
N VAL A 214 -1.82 7.33 7.13
CA VAL A 214 -1.38 6.02 6.63
C VAL A 214 -0.66 5.23 7.73
N ALA A 215 0.12 5.90 8.58
CA ALA A 215 0.83 5.28 9.69
C ALA A 215 -0.09 4.58 10.68
N ALA A 216 -1.33 5.04 10.84
CA ALA A 216 -2.30 4.37 11.69
C ALA A 216 -2.64 2.95 11.18
N ARG A 217 -2.83 2.78 9.87
CA ARG A 217 -3.12 1.47 9.25
C ARG A 217 -1.87 0.61 9.14
N PHE A 218 -0.77 1.19 8.68
CA PHE A 218 0.52 0.47 8.61
C PHE A 218 1.00 0.00 9.98
N GLY A 219 0.71 0.77 11.03
CA GLY A 219 1.03 0.40 12.41
C GLY A 219 0.41 -0.91 12.86
N VAL A 220 -0.77 -1.29 12.33
CA VAL A 220 -1.38 -2.60 12.63
C VAL A 220 -0.53 -3.72 12.05
N VAL A 221 -0.19 -3.61 10.77
CA VAL A 221 0.66 -4.58 10.04
C VAL A 221 2.05 -4.71 10.68
N VAL A 222 2.61 -3.59 11.12
CA VAL A 222 3.89 -3.60 11.84
C VAL A 222 3.75 -4.24 13.22
N THR A 223 2.67 -3.99 13.95
CA THR A 223 2.44 -4.63 15.24
C THR A 223 2.35 -6.14 15.10
N GLU A 224 1.69 -6.62 14.04
CA GLU A 224 1.65 -8.04 13.67
C GLU A 224 3.04 -8.59 13.33
N LYS A 225 3.87 -7.85 12.58
CA LYS A 225 5.29 -8.20 12.34
C LYS A 225 6.04 -8.37 13.66
N PHE A 226 5.88 -7.41 14.57
CA PHE A 226 6.52 -7.42 15.89
C PHE A 226 6.05 -8.59 16.73
N ALA A 227 4.76 -8.92 16.70
CA ALA A 227 4.20 -10.07 17.39
C ALA A 227 4.77 -11.39 16.84
N ALA A 228 4.87 -11.52 15.52
CA ALA A 228 5.51 -12.67 14.88
C ALA A 228 6.99 -12.78 15.28
N GLN A 229 7.67 -11.64 15.39
CA GLN A 229 9.08 -11.56 15.81
C GLN A 229 9.31 -11.69 17.32
N ALA A 230 8.24 -11.60 18.14
CA ALA A 230 8.31 -11.81 19.58
C ALA A 230 8.29 -13.30 19.98
N VAL A 231 7.96 -14.20 19.03
CA VAL A 231 8.10 -15.63 19.24
C VAL A 231 9.59 -15.96 19.49
N PRO A 232 9.95 -16.77 20.51
CA PRO A 232 11.34 -17.04 20.92
C PRO A 232 12.26 -17.68 19.86
N ILE A 233 11.74 -17.96 18.66
CA ILE A 233 12.38 -18.70 17.57
C ILE A 233 12.62 -17.75 16.38
N VAL A 234 13.10 -16.53 16.65
CA VAL A 234 13.38 -15.54 15.60
C VAL A 234 14.88 -15.31 15.54
N GLY A 235 15.51 -15.90 14.53
CA GLY A 235 16.90 -15.65 14.15
C GLY A 235 17.01 -14.94 12.80
N ALA A 236 18.24 -14.80 12.29
CA ALA A 236 18.51 -14.13 11.01
C ALA A 236 17.66 -14.67 9.85
N ALA A 237 17.50 -15.98 9.72
CA ALA A 237 16.69 -16.58 8.64
C ALA A 237 15.20 -16.20 8.71
N ALA A 238 14.62 -16.18 9.91
CA ALA A 238 13.24 -15.77 10.13
C ALA A 238 13.06 -14.27 9.85
N GLY A 239 13.99 -13.43 10.32
CA GLY A 239 13.98 -11.99 10.05
C GLY A 239 14.11 -11.66 8.55
N ALA A 240 14.99 -12.38 7.83
CA ALA A 240 15.12 -12.25 6.39
C ALA A 240 13.81 -12.61 5.67
N THR A 241 13.23 -13.76 6.01
CA THR A 241 12.00 -14.25 5.41
C THR A 241 10.85 -13.28 5.62
N LEU A 242 10.64 -12.79 6.84
CA LEU A 242 9.58 -11.83 7.15
C LEU A 242 9.75 -10.53 6.35
N ASN A 243 10.95 -9.97 6.26
CA ASN A 243 11.15 -8.73 5.49
C ASN A 243 10.98 -8.93 3.98
N THR A 244 11.40 -10.08 3.46
CA THR A 244 11.12 -10.44 2.07
C THR A 244 9.62 -10.56 1.83
N MET A 245 8.86 -11.21 2.71
CA MET A 245 7.41 -11.33 2.59
C MET A 245 6.70 -9.97 2.63
N PHE A 246 7.10 -9.08 3.54
CA PHE A 246 6.57 -7.72 3.59
C PHE A 246 6.87 -6.96 2.30
N THR A 247 8.11 -7.00 1.83
CA THR A 247 8.50 -6.30 0.60
C THR A 247 7.78 -6.85 -0.62
N ASP A 248 7.65 -8.18 -0.72
CA ASP A 248 6.91 -8.86 -1.78
C ASP A 248 5.44 -8.44 -1.78
N TYR A 249 4.80 -8.49 -0.62
CA TYR A 249 3.41 -8.07 -0.46
C TYR A 249 3.17 -6.62 -0.92
N TYR A 250 3.99 -5.67 -0.46
CA TYR A 250 3.82 -4.27 -0.88
C TYR A 250 4.22 -4.02 -2.33
N GLN A 251 5.11 -4.83 -2.92
CA GLN A 251 5.39 -4.80 -4.37
C GLN A 251 4.21 -5.32 -5.19
N ASP A 252 3.56 -6.39 -4.75
CA ASP A 252 2.36 -6.94 -5.38
C ASP A 252 1.22 -5.92 -5.33
N MET A 253 0.95 -5.34 -4.16
CA MET A 253 -0.06 -4.30 -3.97
C MET A 253 0.24 -3.07 -4.82
N ALA A 254 1.49 -2.60 -4.87
CA ALA A 254 1.88 -1.49 -5.73
C ALA A 254 1.64 -1.82 -7.21
N ARG A 255 2.04 -3.01 -7.65
CA ARG A 255 1.92 -3.40 -9.05
C ARG A 255 0.47 -3.48 -9.48
N GLY A 256 -0.37 -4.12 -8.68
CA GLY A 256 -1.81 -4.15 -8.95
C GLY A 256 -2.42 -2.74 -8.94
N HIS A 257 -2.11 -1.92 -7.93
CA HIS A 257 -2.65 -0.57 -7.81
C HIS A 257 -2.25 0.32 -9.00
N PHE A 258 -0.97 0.32 -9.40
CA PHE A 258 -0.50 1.17 -10.51
C PHE A 258 -0.91 0.65 -11.88
N ILE A 259 -1.08 -0.66 -12.07
CA ILE A 259 -1.72 -1.20 -13.28
C ILE A 259 -3.16 -0.70 -13.38
N VAL A 260 -3.97 -0.85 -12.31
CA VAL A 260 -5.36 -0.36 -12.30
C VAL A 260 -5.38 1.13 -12.62
N ARG A 261 -4.57 1.94 -11.93
CA ARG A 261 -4.50 3.38 -12.17
C ARG A 261 -4.12 3.73 -13.62
N ARG A 262 -3.19 3.00 -14.23
CA ARG A 262 -2.78 3.21 -15.63
C ARG A 262 -3.94 2.91 -16.59
N LEU A 263 -4.68 1.84 -16.33
CA LEU A 263 -5.86 1.48 -17.11
C LEU A 263 -6.99 2.51 -16.91
N GLU A 264 -7.17 3.04 -15.71
CA GLU A 264 -8.18 4.07 -15.41
C GLU A 264 -7.89 5.37 -16.14
N LEU A 265 -6.60 5.74 -16.29
CA LEU A 265 -6.20 6.87 -17.11
C LEU A 265 -6.53 6.68 -18.61
N LYS A 266 -6.56 5.43 -19.10
CA LYS A 266 -6.83 5.11 -20.52
C LYS A 266 -8.31 4.89 -20.82
N TYR A 267 -9.03 4.23 -19.92
CA TYR A 267 -10.40 3.75 -20.15
C TYR A 267 -11.46 4.40 -19.25
N GLY A 268 -11.05 5.10 -18.19
CA GLY A 268 -11.95 5.65 -17.16
C GLY A 268 -12.16 4.69 -15.99
N GLU A 269 -12.38 5.24 -14.80
CA GLU A 269 -12.54 4.49 -13.54
C GLU A 269 -13.73 3.51 -13.60
N ASP A 270 -14.90 3.96 -14.04
CA ASP A 270 -16.13 3.14 -14.04
C ASP A 270 -15.98 1.89 -14.92
N VAL A 271 -15.30 2.02 -16.06
CA VAL A 271 -15.06 0.92 -16.99
C VAL A 271 -14.10 -0.10 -16.37
N VAL A 272 -12.98 0.37 -15.83
CA VAL A 272 -11.98 -0.50 -15.19
C VAL A 272 -12.55 -1.21 -13.99
N ARG A 273 -13.30 -0.50 -13.14
CA ARG A 273 -13.97 -1.08 -11.97
C ARG A 273 -14.96 -2.18 -12.35
N THR A 274 -15.80 -1.93 -13.36
CA THR A 274 -16.76 -2.95 -13.83
C THR A 274 -16.03 -4.21 -14.34
N CYS A 275 -14.93 -4.04 -15.06
CA CYS A 275 -14.12 -5.15 -15.53
C CYS A 275 -13.39 -5.85 -14.38
N TYR A 276 -12.89 -5.09 -13.41
CA TYR A 276 -12.23 -5.59 -12.21
C TYR A 276 -13.18 -6.49 -11.42
N ASP A 277 -14.38 -6.01 -11.10
CA ASP A 277 -15.39 -6.74 -10.33
C ASP A 277 -15.79 -8.04 -11.06
N ARG A 278 -15.87 -8.01 -12.40
CA ARG A 278 -16.13 -9.20 -13.23
C ARG A 278 -15.03 -10.26 -13.09
N VAL A 279 -13.77 -9.85 -12.98
CA VAL A 279 -12.63 -10.76 -12.82
C VAL A 279 -12.52 -11.25 -11.38
N ALA A 280 -12.69 -10.36 -10.40
CA ALA A 280 -12.50 -10.65 -8.97
C ALA A 280 -13.62 -11.54 -8.41
N HIS A 281 -14.86 -11.31 -8.82
CA HIS A 281 -16.04 -11.94 -8.20
C HIS A 281 -16.87 -12.78 -9.20
N GLY A 282 -16.41 -12.91 -10.44
CA GLY A 282 -17.20 -13.45 -11.54
C GLY A 282 -18.26 -12.44 -12.02
N ALA A 283 -19.09 -12.82 -13.00
CA ALA A 283 -20.16 -11.95 -13.50
C ALA A 283 -21.29 -11.78 -12.46
N VAL A 284 -21.08 -10.96 -11.44
CA VAL A 284 -22.11 -10.54 -10.50
C VAL A 284 -22.97 -9.48 -11.20
N LYS A 285 -24.29 -9.73 -11.29
CA LYS A 285 -25.27 -8.73 -11.73
C LYS A 285 -25.19 -7.52 -10.80
N ILE A 286 -24.70 -6.40 -11.31
CA ILE A 286 -24.88 -5.10 -10.66
C ILE A 286 -26.33 -4.69 -10.95
N GLU A 287 -27.21 -4.81 -9.95
CA GLU A 287 -28.52 -4.17 -10.02
C GLU A 287 -28.30 -2.65 -10.06
N PRO A 288 -28.91 -1.94 -11.03
CA PRO A 288 -28.75 -0.50 -11.13
C PRO A 288 -29.28 0.15 -9.85
N ARG A 289 -28.45 1.00 -9.23
CA ARG A 289 -28.90 1.86 -8.14
C ARG A 289 -29.97 2.78 -8.73
N LEU A 290 -31.22 2.49 -8.39
CA LEU A 290 -32.34 3.39 -8.66
C LEU A 290 -32.23 4.58 -7.72
N GLU A 291 -32.37 5.76 -8.34
CA GLU A 291 -32.57 7.12 -7.78
C GLU A 291 -31.31 7.93 -7.41
#